data_AF-A0A7J3CJ60-F1
#
_entry.id   AF-A0A7J3CJ60-F1
#
_cell.length_a   1.000
_cell.length_b   1.000
_cell.length_c   1.000
_cell.angle_alpha   90.00
_cell.angle_beta   90.00
_cell.angle_gamma   90.00
#
_symmetry.space_group_name_H-M   'P 1'
#
loop_
_entity.id
_entity.type
_entity.pdbx_description
1 polymer ?
#
loop_
_entity_poly.entity_id
_entity_poly.type
_entity_poly.pdbx_seq_one_letter_code
_entity_poly.pdbx_strand_id
1 'polypeptide(L)' 'MYKLVLLRHGESVWNKENRFTGWTDVDLSEKGIEEAKEAGETLRKENFVFDIAYTSYLKRAI' A
#
# COMPACT_ATOMS: atom_id res chain seq x y z
N MET A 1 4.83 -12.32 -22.68
CA MET A 1 5.34 -11.11 -21.98
C MET A 1 4.77 -11.15 -20.56
N TYR A 2 5.63 -11.08 -19.54
CA TYR A 2 5.18 -11.08 -18.14
C TYR A 2 4.96 -9.64 -17.66
N LYS A 3 4.01 -9.44 -16.73
CA LYS A 3 3.78 -8.15 -16.06
C LYS A 3 3.93 -8.36 -14.56
N LEU A 4 4.68 -7.47 -13.93
CA LEU A 4 4.82 -7.38 -12.47
C LEU A 4 4.33 -6.01 -12.03
N VAL A 5 3.49 -5.97 -11.01
CA VAL A 5 2.99 -4.72 -10.42
C VAL A 5 3.58 -4.60 -9.03
N LEU A 6 4.18 -3.44 -8.74
CA LEU A 6 4.73 -3.09 -7.43
C LEU A 6 3.93 -1.92 -6.87
N LEU A 7 3.53 -2.03 -5.60
CA LEU A 7 2.81 -0.98 -4.90
C LEU A 7 3.50 -0.69 -3.57
N ARG A 8 3.72 0.58 -3.27
CA ARG A 8 4.18 1.03 -1.95
C ARG A 8 2.95 1.29 -1.08
N HIS A 9 3.02 0.98 0.21
CA HIS A 9 1.98 1.36 1.16
C HIS A 9 1.71 2.87 1.15
N GLY A 10 0.46 3.26 1.45
CA GLY A 10 0.08 4.66 1.61
C GLY A 10 0.75 5.33 2.81
N GLU A 11 0.45 6.60 3.03
CA GLU A 11 0.94 7.35 4.18
C GLU A 11 0.63 6.64 5.51
N SER A 12 1.66 6.37 6.32
CA SER A 12 1.48 5.90 7.70
C SER A 12 1.33 7.05 8.68
N VAL A 13 0.80 6.76 9.88
CA VAL A 13 0.76 7.75 10.99
C VAL A 13 2.13 8.38 11.24
N TRP A 14 3.22 7.60 11.18
CA TRP A 14 4.57 8.12 11.37
C TRP A 14 5.15 8.83 10.15
N ASN A 15 4.68 8.53 8.93
CA ASN A 15 5.04 9.36 7.76
C ASN A 15 4.45 10.75 7.90
N LYS A 16 3.19 10.85 8.35
CA LYS A 16 2.54 12.14 8.64
C LYS A 16 3.29 12.94 9.72
N GLU A 17 3.84 12.24 10.72
CA GLU A 17 4.64 12.85 11.80
C GLU A 17 6.13 13.09 11.42
N ASN A 18 6.56 12.75 10.19
CA ASN A 18 7.96 12.78 9.77
C ASN A 18 8.91 11.98 10.70
N ARG A 19 8.45 10.83 11.19
CA ARG A 19 9.22 9.93 12.05
C ARG A 19 9.69 8.70 11.28
N PHE A 20 10.89 8.21 11.61
CA PHE A 20 11.41 6.98 11.05
C PHE A 20 10.65 5.76 11.59
N THR A 21 9.83 5.13 10.75
CA THR A 21 8.99 3.97 11.13
C THR A 21 9.78 2.69 11.38
N GLY A 22 10.77 2.39 10.52
CA GLY A 22 11.52 1.14 10.58
C GLY A 22 10.60 -0.09 10.61
N TRP A 23 10.83 -0.98 11.57
CA TRP A 23 10.04 -2.21 11.77
C TRP A 23 8.88 -2.03 12.75
N THR A 24 8.66 -0.80 13.24
CA THR A 24 7.53 -0.52 14.12
C THR A 24 6.24 -0.73 13.36
N ASP A 25 5.32 -1.48 13.96
CA ASP A 25 4.05 -1.82 13.34
C ASP A 25 3.03 -0.70 13.59
N VAL A 26 3.05 0.29 12.69
CA VAL A 26 2.14 1.44 12.69
C VAL A 26 1.10 1.32 11.60
N ASP A 27 -0.07 1.88 11.85
CA ASP A 27 -1.18 1.90 10.90
C ASP A 27 -1.00 2.96 9.80
N LEU A 28 -1.81 2.83 8.75
CA LEU A 28 -2.02 3.89 7.76
C LEU A 28 -2.70 5.09 8.42
N SER A 29 -2.40 6.29 7.93
CA SER A 29 -3.24 7.47 8.18
C SER A 29 -4.54 7.35 7.36
N GLU A 30 -5.54 8.18 7.66
CA GLU A 30 -6.78 8.26 6.86
C GLU A 30 -6.45 8.49 5.37
N LYS A 31 -5.50 9.40 5.12
CA LYS A 31 -4.96 9.67 3.79
C LYS A 31 -4.32 8.43 3.15
N GLY A 32 -3.52 7.67 3.90
CA GLY A 32 -2.94 6.43 3.38
C GLY A 32 -3.97 5.37 3.00
N ILE A 33 -5.09 5.31 3.71
CA ILE A 33 -6.22 4.42 3.37
C ILE A 33 -6.88 4.88 2.07
N GLU A 34 -7.04 6.18 1.87
CA GLU A 34 -7.60 6.76 0.65
C GLU A 34 -6.69 6.53 -0.57
N GLU A 35 -5.38 6.74 -0.42
CA GLU A 35 -4.37 6.44 -1.44
C GLU A 35 -4.43 4.95 -1.87
N ALA A 36 -4.57 4.02 -0.92
CA ALA A 36 -4.69 2.60 -1.22
C ALA A 36 -5.98 2.27 -1.99
N LYS A 37 -7.11 2.90 -1.64
CA LYS A 37 -8.37 2.75 -2.36
C LYS A 37 -8.27 3.27 -3.78
N GLU A 38 -7.68 4.46 -3.98
CA GLU A 38 -7.48 5.05 -5.31
C GLU A 38 -6.58 4.19 -6.21
N ALA A 39 -5.53 3.59 -5.64
CA ALA A 39 -4.68 2.64 -6.36
C ALA A 39 -5.47 1.39 -6.80
N GLY A 40 -6.29 0.82 -5.92
CA GLY A 40 -7.16 -0.32 -6.24
C GLY A 40 -8.18 0.02 -7.34
N GLU A 41 -8.79 1.20 -7.27
CA GLU A 41 -9.70 1.72 -8.29
C GLU A 41 -9.02 1.89 -9.66
N THR A 42 -7.78 2.39 -9.66
CA THR A 42 -6.99 2.55 -10.88
C THR A 42 -6.65 1.20 -11.51
N LEU A 43 -6.18 0.25 -10.71
CA LEU A 43 -5.88 -1.11 -11.18
C LEU A 43 -7.12 -1.79 -11.77
N ARG A 44 -8.29 -1.59 -11.15
CA ARG A 44 -9.56 -2.10 -11.66
C ARG A 44 -9.95 -1.47 -13.00
N LYS A 45 -9.86 -0.14 -13.12
CA LYS A 45 -10.18 0.57 -14.37
C LYS A 45 -9.31 0.13 -15.55
N GLU A 46 -8.04 -0.16 -15.27
CA GLU A 46 -7.07 -0.65 -16.24
C GLU A 46 -7.13 -2.18 -16.47
N ASN A 47 -8.15 -2.86 -15.91
CA ASN A 47 -8.37 -4.31 -16.04
C ASN A 47 -7.17 -5.17 -15.61
N PHE A 48 -6.47 -4.78 -14.55
CA PHE A 48 -5.47 -5.66 -13.94
C PHE A 48 -6.15 -6.79 -13.16
N VAL A 49 -5.66 -8.01 -13.36
CA VAL A 49 -6.06 -9.22 -12.63
C VAL A 49 -4.78 -9.89 -12.11
N PHE A 50 -4.85 -10.41 -10.89
CA PHE A 50 -3.70 -11.01 -10.20
C PHE A 50 -4.07 -12.37 -9.64
N ASP A 51 -3.20 -13.36 -9.88
CA ASP A 51 -3.35 -14.71 -9.33
C ASP A 51 -2.76 -14.82 -7.91
N ILE A 52 -1.75 -13.99 -7.60
CA ILE A 52 -1.03 -14.02 -6.33
C ILE A 52 -0.53 -12.63 -5.95
N ALA A 53 -0.53 -12.34 -4.65
CA ALA A 53 0.04 -11.14 -4.06
C ALA A 53 1.04 -11.52 -2.96
N TYR A 54 2.08 -10.69 -2.79
CA TYR A 54 3.09 -10.83 -1.75
C TYR A 54 3.18 -9.52 -0.97
N THR A 55 3.31 -9.61 0.35
CA THR A 55 3.49 -8.45 1.23
C THR A 55 4.38 -8.80 2.42
N SER A 56 4.72 -7.78 3.22
CA SER A 56 5.45 -7.95 4.48
C SER A 56 4.51 -8.34 5.63
N TYR A 57 5.05 -8.60 6.83
CA TYR A 57 4.25 -8.81 8.05
C TYR A 57 3.78 -7.50 8.72
N LEU A 58 3.98 -6.34 8.09
CA LEU A 58 3.68 -5.03 8.67
C LEU A 58 2.29 -4.57 8.24
N LYS A 59 1.42 -4.22 9.18
CA LYS A 59 -0.01 -3.96 8.91
C LYS A 59 -0.28 -2.81 7.95
N ARG A 60 0.62 -1.83 7.86
CA ARG A 60 0.54 -0.76 6.84
C ARG A 60 0.62 -1.27 5.40
N ALA A 61 1.15 -2.46 5.17
CA ALA A 61 1.29 -3.07 3.84
C ALA A 61 0.31 -4.24 3.60
N ILE A 62 -0.45 -4.65 4.61
CA ILE A 62 -1.48 -5.70 4.54
C ILE A 62 -2.82 -5.02 4.31
#